data_AF-A0A418WLQ9-F1
#
_entry.id   AF-A0A418WLQ9-F1
#
_cell.length_a   1.000
_cell.length_b   1.000
_cell.length_c   1.000
_cell.angle_alpha   90.00
_cell.angle_beta   90.00
_cell.angle_gamma   90.00
#
_symmetry.space_group_name_H-M   'P 1'
#
loop_
_entity.id
_entity.type
_entity.pdbx_description
1 polymer ?
#
loop_
_entity_poly.entity_id
_entity_poly.type
_entity_poly.pdbx_seq_one_letter_code
_entity_poly.pdbx_strand_id
1 'polypeptide(L)'
;MSWGAGVNGKHLIGTGIGLGFAAIAVVLGINHFANAEGGAKPAAAPVDERVAAVRVNLADDQTYYLTAKVNGVPIRFLVDTGATITVLRLVDAQKAGIALRASDFTGDVEGIDGHAAVAEIVINRLEAGEILVSNIEADVDQGALDVSLLGQNFLSRLERIVIEDGVMTLQGKPAM
;
A
#
# COMPACT_ATOMS: atom_id res chain seq x y z
N MET A 1 30.20 0.09 -48.95
CA MET A 1 29.21 -0.48 -48.01
C MET A 1 29.39 0.24 -46.68
N SER A 2 28.29 0.72 -46.10
CA SER A 2 28.25 1.79 -45.11
C SER A 2 27.92 1.32 -43.68
N TRP A 3 28.08 2.26 -42.74
CA TRP A 3 27.59 2.34 -41.33
C TRP A 3 28.46 1.67 -40.24
N GLY A 4 28.73 2.25 -39.06
CA GLY A 4 28.32 3.54 -38.46
C GLY A 4 28.16 3.42 -36.92
N ALA A 5 28.79 4.35 -36.17
CA ALA A 5 28.60 4.74 -34.75
C ALA A 5 28.77 3.67 -33.64
N GLY A 6 29.50 3.87 -32.53
CA GLY A 6 29.87 5.08 -31.81
C GLY A 6 29.06 5.18 -30.52
N VAL A 7 29.59 4.71 -29.39
CA VAL A 7 29.02 4.98 -28.07
C VAL A 7 30.14 5.47 -27.15
N ASN A 8 30.05 6.72 -26.75
CA ASN A 8 31.01 7.43 -25.91
C ASN A 8 30.35 7.74 -24.56
N GLY A 9 31.16 7.72 -23.50
CA GLY A 9 30.71 7.44 -22.13
C GLY A 9 29.91 8.52 -21.40
N LYS A 10 29.57 8.21 -20.14
CA LYS A 10 29.42 9.15 -19.02
C LYS A 10 29.36 8.39 -17.69
N HIS A 11 30.17 8.85 -16.74
CA HIS A 11 30.24 8.44 -15.35
C HIS A 11 28.88 8.59 -14.65
N LEU A 12 28.45 7.55 -13.93
CA LEU A 12 27.36 7.65 -12.96
C LEU A 12 27.95 7.67 -11.55
N ILE A 13 27.80 8.82 -10.92
CA ILE A 13 28.13 9.08 -9.52
C ILE A 13 26.95 8.52 -8.72
N GLY A 14 27.16 7.39 -8.03
CA GLY A 14 26.11 6.75 -7.24
C GLY A 14 25.86 7.52 -5.95
N THR A 15 24.84 8.39 -5.94
CA THR A 15 24.20 8.85 -4.70
C THR A 15 23.06 7.89 -4.38
N GLY A 16 23.27 7.05 -3.37
CA GLY A 16 22.27 6.09 -2.92
C GLY A 16 21.00 6.76 -2.40
N ILE A 17 19.87 6.28 -2.90
CA ILE A 17 18.60 6.27 -2.18
C ILE A 17 18.09 4.85 -2.44
N GLY A 18 18.26 3.97 -1.45
CA GLY A 18 17.62 2.65 -1.48
C GLY A 18 16.13 2.89 -1.29
N LEU A 19 15.35 2.71 -2.34
CA LEU A 19 13.89 2.69 -2.26
C LEU A 19 13.50 1.22 -2.15
N GLY A 20 12.91 0.86 -1.01
CA GLY A 20 12.39 -0.47 -0.73
C GLY A 20 11.33 -0.88 -1.75
N PHE A 21 11.33 -2.16 -2.07
CA PHE A 21 10.58 -2.76 -3.16
C PHE A 21 9.07 -2.60 -2.96
N ALA A 22 8.38 -2.29 -4.06
CA ALA A 22 6.96 -1.96 -4.15
C ALA A 22 6.53 -0.67 -3.43
N ALA A 23 6.87 0.46 -4.03
CA ALA A 23 6.03 1.65 -3.98
C ALA A 23 5.49 1.92 -5.39
N ILE A 24 4.36 1.31 -5.77
CA ILE A 24 3.57 1.94 -6.83
C ILE A 24 2.95 3.16 -6.17
N ALA A 25 3.70 4.26 -6.18
CA ALA A 25 3.14 5.58 -5.98
C ALA A 25 1.94 5.67 -6.92
N VAL A 26 0.74 5.76 -6.35
CA VAL A 26 -0.41 6.16 -7.14
C VAL A 26 -0.05 7.51 -7.72
N VAL A 27 0.05 7.54 -9.05
CA VAL A 27 -0.27 8.72 -9.83
C VAL A 27 -1.62 9.16 -9.28
N LEU A 28 -1.62 10.20 -8.44
CA LEU A 28 -2.83 10.95 -8.15
C LEU A 28 -3.34 11.39 -9.52
N GLY A 29 -4.26 10.62 -10.07
CA GLY A 29 -5.17 11.06 -11.09
C GLY A 29 -5.98 12.18 -10.45
N ILE A 30 -5.39 13.37 -10.41
CA ILE A 30 -6.14 14.60 -10.54
C ILE A 30 -6.88 14.40 -11.85
N ASN A 31 -8.11 13.91 -11.79
CA ASN A 31 -9.02 14.06 -12.92
C ASN A 31 -8.99 15.56 -13.22
N HIS A 32 -8.31 15.92 -14.31
CA HIS A 32 -8.58 17.16 -15.01
C HIS A 32 -10.03 17.06 -15.44
N PHE A 33 -10.95 17.48 -14.57
CA PHE A 33 -12.25 17.93 -15.02
C PHE A 33 -11.95 19.13 -15.91
N ALA A 34 -12.02 18.89 -17.22
CA ALA A 34 -12.15 19.93 -18.20
C ALA A 34 -13.17 20.94 -17.69
N ASN A 35 -12.81 22.22 -17.78
CA ASN A 35 -13.63 23.37 -17.40
C ASN A 35 -15.10 23.16 -17.77
N ALA A 36 -15.93 22.91 -16.75
CA ALA A 36 -17.33 23.26 -16.76
C ALA A 36 -17.45 24.49 -15.85
N GLU A 37 -17.71 25.64 -16.46
CA GLU A 37 -17.96 26.88 -15.75
C GLU A 37 -19.11 26.70 -14.74
N GLY A 38 -18.87 27.05 -13.47
CA GLY A 38 -19.95 27.45 -12.55
C GLY A 38 -20.67 26.38 -11.72
N GLY A 39 -20.03 25.29 -11.28
CA GLY A 39 -20.62 24.35 -10.31
C GLY A 39 -19.78 24.25 -9.03
N ALA A 40 -20.39 24.49 -7.87
CA ALA A 40 -19.73 24.27 -6.57
C ALA A 40 -19.15 22.85 -6.49
N LYS A 41 -17.89 22.72 -6.04
CA LYS A 41 -17.26 21.44 -5.71
C LYS A 41 -18.21 20.65 -4.81
N PRO A 42 -18.62 19.41 -5.14
CA PRO A 42 -19.39 18.60 -4.21
C PRO A 42 -18.56 18.45 -2.94
N ALA A 43 -19.04 18.99 -1.83
CA ALA A 43 -18.48 18.69 -0.53
C ALA A 43 -18.58 17.17 -0.35
N ALA A 44 -17.52 16.51 0.11
CA ALA A 44 -17.63 15.11 0.50
C ALA A 44 -18.81 14.98 1.46
N ALA A 45 -19.65 13.97 1.21
CA ALA A 45 -20.75 13.67 2.09
C ALA A 45 -20.20 13.44 3.51
N PRO A 46 -20.92 13.87 4.56
CA PRO A 46 -20.51 13.65 5.94
C PRO A 46 -20.16 12.17 6.16
N VAL A 47 -19.06 11.93 6.87
CA VAL A 47 -18.73 10.58 7.35
C VAL A 47 -19.88 10.14 8.26
N ASP A 48 -20.54 9.03 7.94
CA ASP A 48 -21.58 8.47 8.80
C ASP A 48 -20.92 7.95 10.09
N GLU A 49 -21.13 8.65 11.20
CA GLU A 49 -20.59 8.30 12.52
C GLU A 49 -21.06 6.94 13.03
N ARG A 50 -22.09 6.35 12.41
CA ARG A 50 -22.57 4.99 12.73
C ARG A 50 -21.74 3.89 12.09
N VAL A 51 -20.77 4.25 11.25
CA VAL A 51 -19.93 3.33 10.51
C VAL A 51 -18.48 3.47 10.99
N ALA A 52 -17.85 2.35 11.29
CA ALA A 52 -16.44 2.30 11.71
C ALA A 52 -15.56 3.11 10.75
N ALA A 53 -14.85 4.12 11.26
CA ALA A 53 -13.99 4.97 10.47
C ALA A 53 -12.62 5.15 11.13
N VAL A 54 -11.57 5.20 10.32
CA VAL A 54 -10.21 5.51 10.74
C VAL A 54 -9.70 6.72 9.98
N ARG A 55 -9.15 7.70 10.69
CA ARG A 55 -8.51 8.88 10.11
C ARG A 55 -7.00 8.74 10.21
N VAL A 56 -6.32 8.95 9.09
CA VAL A 56 -4.87 8.87 8.95
C VAL A 56 -4.38 10.22 8.41
N ASN A 57 -3.50 10.88 9.17
CA ASN A 57 -2.89 12.13 8.71
C ASN A 57 -1.75 11.82 7.74
N LEU A 58 -1.58 12.69 6.76
CA LEU A 58 -0.42 12.70 5.86
C LEU A 58 0.85 12.88 6.70
N ALA A 59 1.81 11.99 6.54
CA ALA A 59 3.11 12.11 7.18
C ALA A 59 4.01 13.11 6.43
N ASP A 60 5.13 13.50 7.07
CA ASP A 60 6.06 14.48 6.51
C ASP A 60 6.64 14.05 5.15
N ASP A 61 6.77 12.74 4.93
CA ASP A 61 7.22 12.11 3.67
C ASP A 61 6.12 12.04 2.59
N GLN A 62 5.01 12.75 2.78
CA GLN A 62 3.87 12.81 1.88
C GLN A 62 3.18 11.44 1.65
N THR A 63 3.27 10.55 2.64
CA THR A 63 2.66 9.22 2.60
C THR A 63 1.67 9.01 3.76
N TYR A 64 0.70 8.11 3.58
CA TYR A 64 -0.24 7.71 4.63
C TYR A 64 0.18 6.39 5.28
N TYR A 65 0.34 6.41 6.61
CA TYR A 65 0.66 5.21 7.38
C TYR A 65 -0.46 4.83 8.33
N LEU A 66 -0.93 3.58 8.21
CA LEU A 66 -1.96 3.01 9.07
C LEU A 66 -1.35 1.97 10.01
N THR A 67 -1.61 2.10 11.32
CA THR A 67 -1.36 0.96 12.23
C THR A 67 -2.61 0.11 12.30
N ALA A 68 -2.49 -1.15 11.87
CA ALA A 68 -3.56 -2.13 11.90
C ALA A 68 -3.09 -3.37 12.68
N LYS A 69 -4.03 -4.13 13.27
CA LYS A 69 -3.70 -5.38 13.94
C LYS A 69 -3.76 -6.53 12.94
N VAL A 70 -2.66 -7.25 12.79
CA VAL A 70 -2.59 -8.52 12.06
C VAL A 70 -2.60 -9.63 13.12
N ASN A 71 -3.62 -10.48 13.10
CA ASN A 71 -3.81 -11.52 14.12
C ASN A 71 -3.71 -10.98 15.57
N GLY A 72 -4.20 -9.76 15.81
CA GLY A 72 -4.14 -9.09 17.11
C GLY A 72 -2.86 -8.30 17.41
N VAL A 73 -1.82 -8.40 16.56
CA VAL A 73 -0.53 -7.72 16.75
C VAL A 73 -0.48 -6.42 15.93
N PRO A 74 -0.14 -5.26 16.53
CA PRO A 74 -0.10 -3.99 15.81
C PRO A 74 1.09 -3.94 14.83
N ILE A 75 0.78 -3.79 13.55
CA ILE A 75 1.71 -3.64 12.43
C ILE A 75 1.46 -2.30 11.75
N ARG A 76 2.53 -1.59 11.40
CA ARG A 76 2.46 -0.34 10.62
C ARG A 76 2.52 -0.67 9.14
N PHE A 77 1.57 -0.13 8.39
CA PHE A 77 1.47 -0.25 6.94
C PHE A 77 1.60 1.11 6.28
N LEU A 78 2.20 1.13 5.10
CA LEU A 78 1.98 2.16 4.09
C LEU A 78 0.66 1.84 3.38
N VAL A 79 -0.23 2.83 3.23
CA VAL A 79 -1.46 2.64 2.44
C VAL A 79 -1.09 2.73 0.96
N ASP A 80 -1.02 1.58 0.29
CA ASP A 80 -0.55 1.47 -1.09
C ASP A 80 -1.71 1.13 -2.03
N THR A 81 -2.23 2.15 -2.70
CA THR A 81 -3.29 1.99 -3.70
C THR A 81 -2.81 1.38 -5.01
N GLY A 82 -1.50 1.28 -5.24
CA GLY A 82 -0.92 0.65 -6.41
C GLY A 82 -0.59 -0.84 -6.20
N ALA A 83 -0.45 -1.29 -4.96
CA ALA A 83 -0.32 -2.71 -4.63
C ALA A 83 -1.66 -3.44 -4.77
N THR A 84 -1.73 -4.47 -5.61
CA THR A 84 -2.93 -5.32 -5.75
C THR A 84 -3.18 -6.14 -4.48
N ILE A 85 -2.12 -6.67 -3.88
CA ILE A 85 -2.14 -7.54 -2.70
C ILE A 85 -1.51 -6.83 -1.49
N THR A 86 -1.97 -7.16 -0.29
CA THR A 86 -1.34 -6.72 0.96
C THR A 86 -0.03 -7.47 1.15
N VAL A 87 1.05 -6.78 1.53
CA VAL A 87 2.38 -7.37 1.69
C VAL A 87 2.91 -7.08 3.10
N LEU A 88 3.34 -8.11 3.81
CA LEU A 88 4.04 -7.99 5.08
C LEU A 88 5.54 -8.06 4.87
N ARG A 89 6.28 -7.27 5.64
CA ARG A 89 7.69 -7.59 5.87
C ARG A 89 7.81 -8.89 6.65
N LEU A 90 8.86 -9.65 6.39
CA LEU A 90 9.18 -10.86 7.17
C LEU A 90 9.16 -10.62 8.69
N VAL A 91 9.75 -9.52 9.16
CA VAL A 91 9.79 -9.18 10.59
C VAL A 91 8.40 -8.91 11.18
N ASP A 92 7.47 -8.39 10.39
CA ASP A 92 6.11 -8.08 10.84
C ASP A 92 5.22 -9.33 10.80
N ALA A 93 5.40 -10.19 9.79
CA ALA A 93 4.79 -11.52 9.76
C ALA A 93 5.20 -12.36 10.99
N GLN A 94 6.50 -12.38 11.31
CA GLN A 94 7.03 -13.08 12.49
C GLN A 94 6.43 -12.54 13.80
N LYS A 95 6.34 -11.21 13.95
CA LYS A 95 5.67 -10.59 15.12
C LYS A 95 4.21 -11.01 15.23
N ALA A 96 3.52 -11.13 14.09
CA ALA A 96 2.12 -11.56 14.02
C ALA A 96 1.92 -13.08 14.20
N GLY A 97 2.97 -13.82 14.57
CA GLY A 97 2.93 -15.26 14.81
C GLY A 97 2.91 -16.11 13.54
N ILE A 98 3.25 -15.52 12.39
CA ILE A 98 3.33 -16.21 11.10
C ILE A 98 4.77 -16.73 10.95
N ALA A 99 4.94 -18.05 11.09
CA ALA A 99 6.22 -18.71 10.98
C ALA A 99 6.45 -19.19 9.54
N LEU A 100 7.52 -18.70 8.91
CA LEU A 100 7.93 -19.07 7.55
C LEU A 100 9.34 -19.64 7.56
N ARG A 101 9.59 -20.57 6.65
CA ARG A 101 10.90 -21.14 6.33
C ARG A 101 11.40 -20.56 5.02
N ALA A 102 12.71 -20.64 4.79
CA ALA A 102 13.28 -20.23 3.51
C ALA A 102 12.66 -20.96 2.30
N SER A 103 12.20 -22.20 2.49
CA SER A 103 11.51 -22.99 1.46
C SER A 103 10.13 -22.47 1.07
N ASP A 104 9.53 -21.59 1.87
CA ASP A 104 8.15 -21.10 1.65
C ASP A 104 8.13 -19.90 0.69
N PHE A 105 9.29 -19.29 0.41
CA PHE A 105 9.46 -18.19 -0.53
C PHE A 105 9.58 -18.71 -1.96
N THR A 106 8.48 -19.26 -2.46
CA THR A 106 8.40 -19.85 -3.81
C THR A 106 7.84 -18.89 -4.87
N GLY A 107 7.24 -17.77 -4.44
CA GLY A 107 6.70 -16.75 -5.32
C GLY A 107 7.76 -15.72 -5.70
N ASP A 108 7.55 -15.08 -6.85
CA ASP A 108 8.34 -13.96 -7.33
C ASP A 108 7.39 -12.86 -7.80
N VAL A 109 7.58 -11.64 -7.27
CA VAL A 109 6.78 -10.47 -7.61
C VAL A 109 7.66 -9.45 -8.30
N GLU A 110 7.20 -8.97 -9.45
CA GLU A 110 7.85 -7.89 -10.20
C GLU A 110 7.31 -6.53 -9.72
N GLY A 111 8.20 -5.72 -9.15
CA GLY A 111 7.96 -4.33 -8.79
C GLY A 111 8.80 -3.37 -9.63
N ILE A 112 8.75 -2.09 -9.29
CA ILE A 112 9.49 -1.02 -10.00
C ILE A 112 11.02 -1.19 -9.84
N ASP A 113 11.46 -1.69 -8.69
CA ASP A 113 12.88 -1.90 -8.38
C ASP A 113 13.39 -3.30 -8.77
N GLY A 114 12.54 -4.12 -9.39
CA GLY A 114 12.85 -5.47 -9.86
C GLY A 114 12.05 -6.56 -9.14
N HIS A 115 12.62 -7.77 -9.09
CA HIS A 115 11.97 -8.98 -8.57
C HIS A 115 12.19 -9.15 -7.06
N ALA A 116 11.16 -9.58 -6.34
CA ALA A 116 11.21 -9.92 -4.92
C ALA A 116 10.67 -11.33 -4.67
N ALA A 117 11.40 -12.13 -3.90
CA ALA A 117 10.95 -13.45 -3.46
C ALA A 117 9.92 -13.30 -2.35
N VAL A 118 8.77 -13.95 -2.51
CA VAL A 118 7.64 -13.86 -1.58
C VAL A 118 7.13 -15.23 -1.15
N ALA A 119 6.58 -15.28 0.07
CA ALA A 119 5.78 -16.40 0.55
C ALA A 119 4.31 -15.99 0.61
N GLU A 120 3.45 -16.71 -0.12
CA GLU A 120 2.00 -16.50 -0.09
C GLU A 120 1.43 -16.99 1.24
N ILE A 121 0.58 -16.18 1.86
CA ILE A 121 -0.08 -16.46 3.13
C ILE A 121 -1.54 -16.00 3.10
N VAL A 122 -2.29 -16.40 4.12
CA VAL A 122 -3.60 -15.82 4.42
C VAL A 122 -3.57 -15.17 5.80
N ILE A 123 -3.83 -13.88 5.85
CA ILE A 123 -4.07 -13.16 7.10
C ILE A 123 -5.49 -13.47 7.55
N ASN A 124 -5.62 -14.16 8.69
CA ASN A 124 -6.91 -14.55 9.24
C ASN A 124 -7.76 -13.33 9.61
N ARG A 125 -7.11 -12.34 10.23
CA ARG A 125 -7.77 -11.15 10.79
C ARG A 125 -6.87 -9.93 10.66
N LEU A 126 -7.35 -8.91 9.94
CA LEU A 126 -6.74 -7.58 9.85
C LEU A 126 -7.74 -6.53 10.35
N GLU A 127 -7.34 -5.78 11.37
CA GLU A 127 -8.19 -4.78 12.02
C GLU A 127 -7.58 -3.37 11.95
N ALA A 128 -8.32 -2.42 11.39
CA ALA A 128 -7.99 -1.01 11.42
C ALA A 128 -9.03 -0.28 12.28
N GLY A 129 -8.69 0.06 13.52
CA GLY A 129 -9.68 0.56 14.48
C GLY A 129 -10.80 -0.47 14.68
N GLU A 130 -12.03 -0.10 14.36
CA GLU A 130 -13.21 -0.98 14.39
C GLU A 130 -13.49 -1.68 13.06
N ILE A 131 -12.74 -1.35 12.00
CA ILE A 131 -12.87 -1.99 10.69
C ILE A 131 -12.18 -3.34 10.76
N LEU A 132 -12.95 -4.41 10.56
CA LEU A 132 -12.49 -5.78 10.58
C LEU A 132 -12.61 -6.40 9.19
N VAL A 133 -11.49 -6.92 8.69
CA VAL A 133 -11.46 -7.71 7.46
C VAL A 133 -10.78 -9.04 7.74
N SER A 134 -11.44 -10.14 7.36
CA SER A 134 -10.94 -11.50 7.57
C SER A 134 -10.56 -12.17 6.26
N ASN A 135 -9.69 -13.18 6.32
CA ASN A 135 -9.27 -14.00 5.18
C ASN A 135 -8.76 -13.14 4.01
N ILE A 136 -7.65 -12.44 4.25
CA ILE A 136 -6.97 -11.61 3.25
C ILE A 136 -5.78 -12.40 2.74
N GLU A 137 -5.76 -12.68 1.44
CA GLU A 137 -4.56 -13.17 0.76
C GLU A 137 -3.46 -12.12 0.91
N ALA A 138 -2.26 -12.52 1.28
CA ALA A 138 -1.16 -11.60 1.46
C ALA A 138 0.15 -12.28 1.08
N ASP A 139 1.14 -11.45 0.76
CA ASP A 139 2.50 -11.91 0.57
C ASP A 139 3.36 -11.55 1.77
N VAL A 140 4.38 -12.35 2.04
CA VAL A 140 5.47 -11.97 2.92
C VAL A 140 6.73 -11.82 2.09
N ASP A 141 7.28 -10.62 2.09
CA ASP A 141 8.52 -10.29 1.40
C ASP A 141 9.75 -10.77 2.20
N GLN A 142 10.76 -11.30 1.49
CA GLN A 142 11.95 -11.90 2.09
C GLN A 142 12.98 -10.89 2.64
N GLY A 143 12.76 -9.58 2.47
CA GLY A 143 13.61 -8.54 3.07
C GLY A 143 13.89 -7.32 2.19
N ALA A 144 13.13 -7.16 1.11
CA ALA A 144 13.20 -6.06 0.16
C ALA A 144 12.33 -4.85 0.59
N LEU A 145 11.28 -5.07 1.38
CA LEU A 145 10.36 -4.03 1.87
C LEU A 145 10.86 -3.36 3.16
N ASP A 146 10.87 -2.02 3.16
CA ASP A 146 11.17 -1.21 4.35
C ASP A 146 9.98 -1.07 5.30
N VAL A 147 8.75 -1.11 4.77
CA VAL A 147 7.48 -1.06 5.51
C VAL A 147 6.48 -2.02 4.89
N SER A 148 5.57 -2.60 5.69
CA SER A 148 4.49 -3.44 5.17
C SER A 148 3.52 -2.59 4.32
N LEU A 149 2.90 -3.17 3.30
CA LEU A 149 2.01 -2.49 2.35
C LEU A 149 0.57 -2.96 2.53
N LEU A 150 -0.36 -2.02 2.61
CA LEU A 150 -1.80 -2.30 2.64
C LEU A 150 -2.38 -2.11 1.25
N GLY A 151 -2.63 -3.22 0.55
CA GLY A 151 -3.00 -3.23 -0.86
C GLY A 151 -4.51 -3.17 -1.13
N GLN A 152 -4.86 -3.18 -2.41
CA GLN A 152 -6.23 -3.07 -2.92
C GLN A 152 -7.15 -4.20 -2.46
N ASN A 153 -6.62 -5.40 -2.21
CA ASN A 153 -7.43 -6.51 -1.69
C ASN A 153 -8.01 -6.27 -0.28
N PHE A 154 -7.41 -5.35 0.50
CA PHE A 154 -8.00 -4.80 1.71
C PHE A 154 -8.81 -3.54 1.39
N LEU A 155 -8.23 -2.57 0.67
CA LEU A 155 -8.84 -1.25 0.44
C LEU A 155 -10.19 -1.33 -0.28
N SER A 156 -10.34 -2.23 -1.24
CA SER A 156 -11.59 -2.47 -1.98
C SER A 156 -12.72 -3.07 -1.13
N ARG A 157 -12.42 -3.58 0.07
CA ARG A 157 -13.43 -4.11 1.00
C ARG A 157 -14.05 -3.02 1.87
N LEU A 158 -13.46 -1.83 1.88
CA LEU A 158 -14.00 -0.65 2.55
C LEU A 158 -15.23 -0.14 1.80
N GLU A 159 -16.10 0.58 2.51
CA GLU A 159 -17.23 1.28 1.89
C GLU A 159 -16.74 2.53 1.16
N ARG A 160 -15.80 3.26 1.80
CA ARG A 160 -15.34 4.54 1.29
C ARG A 160 -13.91 4.84 1.74
N ILE A 161 -13.16 5.46 0.85
CA ILE A 161 -11.86 6.09 1.13
C ILE A 161 -11.97 7.54 0.66
N VAL A 162 -11.70 8.49 1.55
CA VAL A 162 -11.73 9.93 1.26
C VAL A 162 -10.40 10.54 1.65
N ILE A 163 -9.84 11.41 0.81
CA ILE A 163 -8.65 12.19 1.13
C ILE A 163 -8.99 13.67 0.98
N GLU A 164 -8.95 14.40 2.09
CA GLU A 164 -9.25 15.84 2.15
C GLU A 164 -8.32 16.52 3.15
N ASP A 165 -7.76 17.67 2.76
CA ASP A 165 -6.91 18.52 3.63
C ASP A 165 -5.78 17.77 4.36
N GLY A 166 -5.15 16.81 3.68
CA GLY A 166 -4.06 16.00 4.25
C GLY A 166 -4.53 14.91 5.22
N VAL A 167 -5.83 14.60 5.25
CA VAL A 167 -6.40 13.53 6.07
C VAL A 167 -7.07 12.49 5.17
N MET A 168 -6.61 11.25 5.28
CA MET A 168 -7.27 10.09 4.70
C MET A 168 -8.28 9.52 5.71
N THR A 169 -9.53 9.36 5.29
CA THR A 169 -10.57 8.67 6.05
C THR A 169 -10.90 7.35 5.39
N LEU A 170 -10.72 6.25 6.12
CA LEU A 170 -11.08 4.89 5.74
C LEU A 170 -12.39 4.54 6.46
N GLN A 171 -13.44 4.21 5.72
CA GLN A 171 -14.75 3.87 6.27
C GLN A 171 -15.08 2.40 5.96
N GLY A 172 -15.34 1.62 7.01
CA GLY A 172 -15.79 0.24 6.90
C GLY A 172 -17.21 0.14 6.33
N LYS A 173 -17.70 -1.08 6.11
CA LYS A 173 -19.11 -1.31 5.74
C LYS A 173 -19.98 -1.38 7.01
N PRO A 174 -21.25 -0.96 6.94
CA PRO A 174 -22.19 -1.18 8.02
C PRO A 174 -22.26 -2.67 8.38
N ALA A 175 -22.41 -2.99 9.67
CA ALA A 175 -22.77 -4.35 10.07
C ALA A 175 -24.15 -4.67 9.48
N MET A 176 -24.23 -5.76 8.71
CA MET A 176 -25.47 -6.28 8.12
C MET A 176 -26.36 -6.94 9.17
#